data_AF-A0A6G1RIN8-F1
#
_entry.id   AF-A0A6G1RIN8-F1
#
_cell.length_a   1.000
_cell.length_b   1.000
_cell.length_c   1.000
_cell.angle_alpha   90.00
_cell.angle_beta   90.00
_cell.angle_gamma   90.00
#
_symmetry.space_group_name_H-M   'P 1'
#
loop_
_entity.id
_entity.type
_entity.pdbx_description
1 polymer ?
#
loop_
_entity_poly.entity_id
_entity_poly.type
_entity_poly.pdbx_seq_one_letter_code
_entity_poly.pdbx_strand_id
1 'polypeptide(L)'
;PRRRQAGMAVAAAALLARGGGAPRALAFGCLRRLHTVYQTVELPETHQMLRQTCRDFAEKELMPLAAQLDKEHRFPGEQVKKMGGLGLLAMDVPEEYKGAGLDYLAYSIAVEEISRGCASTGVIMSVNNSLYLGPILKFGSEEQKHKWIAPFTGGDKIGCFALSEPGNGSDAGAASTVARLDGDEWVLNGTKAWITNAWDASATVVFATTDKSLKHKVSSVGQSGKGARTGVMGSSTLKRPWGLCLELCGH
;
A
#
# COMPACT_ATOMS: atom_id res chain seq x y z
N PRO A 1 7.35 -43.22 61.50
CA PRO A 1 8.31 -43.16 62.64
C PRO A 1 9.42 -42.12 62.36
N ARG A 2 9.18 -40.83 62.66
CA ARG A 2 9.80 -40.04 63.76
C ARG A 2 11.34 -39.98 63.67
N ARG A 3 11.91 -38.83 63.24
CA ARG A 3 12.54 -37.74 64.08
C ARG A 3 13.93 -38.17 64.61
N ARG A 4 15.00 -37.37 64.71
CA ARG A 4 15.29 -35.92 64.69
C ARG A 4 16.81 -35.76 64.94
N GLN A 5 17.40 -34.64 64.48
CA GLN A 5 18.31 -33.69 65.18
C GLN A 5 19.14 -32.96 64.10
N ALA A 6 19.06 -31.65 63.79
CA ALA A 6 18.86 -30.39 64.51
C ALA A 6 20.17 -29.73 65.04
N GLY A 7 20.43 -28.49 64.62
CA GLY A 7 21.33 -27.50 65.26
C GLY A 7 22.25 -26.76 64.25
N MET A 8 21.88 -25.59 63.71
CA MET A 8 22.17 -24.21 64.20
C MET A 8 23.69 -23.91 64.32
N ALA A 9 24.33 -23.03 63.54
CA ALA A 9 24.18 -21.57 63.33
C ALA A 9 25.26 -20.76 64.08
N VAL A 10 25.69 -19.64 63.45
CA VAL A 10 26.17 -18.36 64.02
C VAL A 10 27.67 -17.97 63.84
N ALA A 11 27.81 -16.71 63.41
CA ALA A 11 28.93 -15.73 63.47
C ALA A 11 29.97 -15.76 62.33
N ALA A 12 30.01 -14.79 61.39
CA ALA A 12 30.30 -13.33 61.51
C ALA A 12 31.77 -13.05 61.90
N ALA A 13 32.49 -12.03 61.43
CA ALA A 13 32.40 -11.05 60.36
C ALA A 13 33.75 -10.30 60.35
N ALA A 14 34.09 -9.66 59.23
CA ALA A 14 35.03 -8.54 59.08
C ALA A 14 36.55 -8.78 59.26
N LEU A 15 37.34 -8.51 58.20
CA LEU A 15 38.16 -7.29 58.16
C LEU A 15 38.59 -6.91 56.73
N LEU A 16 38.71 -5.61 56.52
CA LEU A 16 38.86 -4.87 55.29
C LEU A 16 40.22 -5.06 54.60
N ALA A 17 40.22 -5.09 53.27
CA ALA A 17 41.30 -4.50 52.49
C ALA A 17 40.72 -3.83 51.23
N ARG A 18 40.74 -2.50 51.22
CA ARG A 18 40.51 -1.65 50.06
C ARG A 18 41.73 -1.71 49.14
N GLY A 19 41.53 -1.92 47.85
CA GLY A 19 42.56 -1.78 46.82
C GLY A 19 41.96 -2.06 45.44
N GLY A 20 41.97 -1.08 44.56
CA GLY A 20 41.14 -1.02 43.35
C GLY A 20 41.49 -2.01 42.23
N GLY A 21 40.54 -2.14 41.29
CA GLY A 21 40.73 -2.82 40.02
C GLY A 21 39.46 -3.56 39.56
N ALA A 22 38.55 -2.85 38.89
CA ALA A 22 37.66 -3.49 37.92
C ALA A 22 38.42 -3.56 36.57
N PRO A 23 38.22 -4.57 35.69
CA PRO A 23 36.95 -4.59 34.95
C PRO A 23 36.37 -5.97 34.58
N ARG A 24 35.04 -5.91 34.38
CA ARG A 24 34.23 -6.59 33.34
C ARG A 24 34.16 -8.12 33.30
N ALA A 25 33.07 -8.62 33.85
CA ALA A 25 32.24 -9.63 33.20
C ALA A 25 30.76 -9.22 33.34
N LEU A 26 30.28 -8.37 32.43
CA LEU A 26 28.84 -8.14 32.27
C LEU A 26 28.30 -9.31 31.45
N ALA A 27 27.57 -10.18 32.14
CA ALA A 27 26.79 -11.24 31.54
C ALA A 27 25.82 -10.63 30.52
N PHE A 28 26.00 -11.00 29.24
CA PHE A 28 25.01 -10.85 28.20
C PHE A 28 23.84 -11.81 28.51
N GLY A 29 22.96 -11.38 29.41
CA GLY A 29 21.76 -12.11 29.78
C GLY A 29 20.57 -11.18 29.69
N CYS A 30 19.67 -11.48 28.76
CA CYS A 30 18.37 -10.83 28.57
C CYS A 30 18.41 -9.47 27.83
N LEU A 31 18.63 -9.52 26.51
CA LEU A 31 18.02 -8.54 25.61
C LEU A 31 16.51 -8.73 25.68
N ARG A 32 15.88 -8.07 26.65
CA ARG A 32 14.45 -7.90 26.74
C ARG A 32 14.00 -7.28 25.41
N ARG A 33 13.25 -8.03 24.60
CA ARG A 33 12.61 -7.53 23.38
C ARG A 33 11.70 -6.38 23.83
N LEU A 34 12.16 -5.13 23.69
CA LEU A 34 11.35 -3.94 23.95
C LEU A 34 10.32 -3.85 22.83
N HIS A 35 9.27 -4.68 22.90
CA HIS A 35 8.03 -4.40 22.21
C HIS A 35 7.39 -3.21 22.94
N THR A 36 7.81 -2.01 22.58
CA THR A 36 7.02 -0.83 22.88
C THR A 36 5.78 -0.90 21.99
N VAL A 37 4.75 -1.60 22.45
CA VAL A 37 3.42 -1.49 21.85
C VAL A 37 2.89 -0.13 22.29
N TYR A 38 2.77 0.79 21.35
CA TYR A 38 2.13 2.08 21.61
C TYR A 38 0.66 1.82 22.02
N GLN A 39 0.31 2.15 23.25
CA GLN A 39 -1.07 2.13 23.73
C GLN A 39 -1.46 3.56 24.10
N THR A 40 -2.17 4.24 23.20
CA THR A 40 -2.77 5.55 23.48
C THR A 40 -4.30 5.47 23.53
N VAL A 41 -4.92 4.52 22.80
CA VAL A 41 -6.34 4.15 22.91
C VAL A 41 -6.49 2.69 22.45
N GLU A 42 -7.52 1.98 22.94
CA GLU A 42 -7.80 0.60 22.52
C GLU A 42 -8.50 0.57 21.15
N LEU A 43 -7.91 -0.16 20.20
CA LEU A 43 -8.49 -0.35 18.87
C LEU A 43 -9.70 -1.31 18.94
N PRO A 44 -10.71 -1.16 18.06
CA PRO A 44 -11.76 -2.16 17.92
C PRO A 44 -11.19 -3.57 17.68
N GLU A 45 -11.86 -4.61 18.18
CA GLU A 45 -11.40 -6.01 18.08
C GLU A 45 -11.08 -6.43 16.63
N THR A 46 -11.92 -6.01 15.67
CA THR A 46 -11.72 -6.26 14.24
C THR A 46 -10.37 -5.72 13.73
N HIS A 47 -9.98 -4.53 14.19
CA HIS A 47 -8.72 -3.89 13.83
C HIS A 47 -7.52 -4.57 14.51
N GLN A 48 -7.69 -5.05 15.75
CA GLN A 48 -6.65 -5.81 16.44
C GLN A 48 -6.38 -7.15 15.76
N MET A 49 -7.44 -7.88 15.38
CA MET A 49 -7.34 -9.14 14.64
C MET A 49 -6.69 -8.94 13.27
N LEU A 50 -7.09 -7.89 12.55
CA LEU A 50 -6.49 -7.53 11.27
C LEU A 50 -5.00 -7.22 11.42
N ARG A 51 -4.61 -6.43 12.43
CA ARG A 51 -3.21 -6.13 12.73
C ARG A 51 -2.40 -7.40 12.93
N GLN A 52 -2.91 -8.33 13.73
CA GLN A 52 -2.23 -9.59 14.00
C GLN A 52 -2.10 -10.44 12.72
N THR A 53 -3.15 -10.49 11.90
CA THR A 53 -3.14 -11.22 10.62
C THR A 53 -2.10 -10.65 9.66
N CYS A 54 -2.03 -9.33 9.52
CA CYS A 54 -1.05 -8.66 8.67
C CYS A 54 0.38 -8.83 9.20
N ARG A 55 0.55 -8.75 10.53
CA ARG A 55 1.83 -8.98 11.21
C ARG A 55 2.36 -10.38 10.96
N ASP A 56 1.52 -11.39 11.14
CA ASP A 56 1.87 -12.79 10.89
C ASP A 56 2.23 -13.03 9.42
N PHE A 57 1.45 -12.46 8.50
CA PHE A 57 1.74 -12.54 7.07
C PHE A 57 3.09 -11.88 6.74
N ALA A 58 3.35 -10.68 7.27
CA ALA A 58 4.61 -9.98 7.06
C ALA A 58 5.81 -10.79 7.56
N GLU A 59 5.72 -11.40 8.75
CA GLU A 59 6.82 -12.20 9.33
C GLU A 59 7.07 -13.51 8.59
N LYS A 60 6.00 -14.17 8.12
CA LYS A 60 6.10 -15.49 7.47
C LYS A 60 6.41 -15.38 5.97
N GLU A 61 5.78 -14.45 5.27
CA GLU A 61 5.76 -14.41 3.80
C GLU A 61 6.62 -13.28 3.21
N LEU A 62 6.91 -12.21 3.96
CA LEU A 62 7.61 -11.03 3.44
C LEU A 62 9.04 -10.90 3.97
N MET A 63 9.22 -10.91 5.30
CA MET A 63 10.53 -10.69 5.93
C MET A 63 11.64 -11.63 5.44
N PRO A 64 11.40 -12.94 5.24
CA PRO A 64 12.44 -13.85 4.76
C PRO A 64 12.92 -13.53 3.33
N LEU A 65 12.07 -12.89 2.51
CA LEU A 65 12.31 -12.61 1.10
C LEU A 65 12.75 -11.17 0.83
N ALA A 66 12.49 -10.25 1.76
CA ALA A 66 12.67 -8.81 1.55
C ALA A 66 14.07 -8.43 1.04
N ALA A 67 15.14 -8.97 1.64
CA ALA A 67 16.52 -8.67 1.23
C ALA A 67 16.87 -9.22 -0.17
N GLN A 68 16.29 -10.37 -0.54
CA GLN A 68 16.49 -10.94 -1.87
C GLN A 68 15.75 -10.15 -2.93
N LEU A 69 14.48 -9.79 -2.68
CA LEU A 69 13.67 -8.98 -3.58
C LEU A 69 14.31 -7.63 -3.86
N ASP A 70 14.88 -7.00 -2.82
CA ASP A 70 15.64 -5.76 -2.94
C ASP A 70 16.88 -5.94 -3.84
N LYS A 71 17.74 -6.92 -3.54
CA LYS A 71 18.95 -7.17 -4.32
C LYS A 71 18.68 -7.53 -5.79
N GLU A 72 17.58 -8.24 -6.06
CA GLU A 72 17.20 -8.70 -7.40
C GLU A 72 16.33 -7.69 -8.17
N HIS A 73 15.89 -6.60 -7.52
CA HIS A 73 14.88 -5.68 -8.06
C HIS A 73 13.63 -6.40 -8.59
N ARG A 74 13.22 -7.48 -7.91
CA ARG A 74 12.19 -8.39 -8.40
C ARG A 74 10.82 -8.08 -7.80
N PHE A 75 9.80 -8.04 -8.64
CA PHE A 75 8.41 -7.90 -8.19
C PHE A 75 7.93 -9.14 -7.42
N PRO A 76 7.34 -8.99 -6.22
CA PRO A 76 6.90 -10.10 -5.37
C PRO A 76 5.52 -10.63 -5.75
N GLY A 77 5.35 -11.10 -7.00
CA GLY A 77 4.03 -11.47 -7.55
C GLY A 77 3.29 -12.56 -6.77
N GLU A 78 4.00 -13.54 -6.21
CA GLU A 78 3.40 -14.59 -5.37
C GLU A 78 2.81 -13.98 -4.07
N GLN A 79 3.54 -13.09 -3.42
CA GLN A 79 3.10 -12.43 -2.19
C GLN A 79 1.93 -11.50 -2.48
N VAL A 80 1.96 -10.75 -3.59
CA VAL A 80 0.84 -9.92 -4.04
C VAL A 80 -0.42 -10.76 -4.27
N LYS A 81 -0.30 -11.93 -4.90
CA LYS A 81 -1.42 -12.85 -5.08
C LYS A 81 -1.99 -13.35 -3.74
N LYS A 82 -1.13 -13.74 -2.80
CA LYS A 82 -1.54 -14.14 -1.44
C LYS A 82 -2.24 -12.98 -0.70
N MET A 83 -1.73 -11.76 -0.81
CA MET A 83 -2.36 -10.56 -0.23
C MET A 83 -3.75 -10.29 -0.80
N GLY A 84 -3.93 -10.49 -2.11
CA GLY A 84 -5.24 -10.41 -2.75
C GLY A 84 -6.23 -11.43 -2.18
N GLY A 85 -5.77 -12.66 -1.93
CA GLY A 85 -6.58 -13.71 -1.27
C GLY A 85 -6.97 -13.37 0.19
N LEU A 86 -6.23 -12.49 0.85
CA LEU A 86 -6.53 -11.96 2.18
C LEU A 86 -7.38 -10.68 2.16
N GLY A 87 -7.75 -10.16 0.98
CA GLY A 87 -8.49 -8.91 0.82
C GLY A 87 -7.66 -7.63 1.02
N LEU A 88 -6.33 -7.74 1.15
CA LEU A 88 -5.46 -6.60 1.45
C LEU A 88 -5.26 -5.64 0.26
N LEU A 89 -5.65 -6.04 -0.95
CA LEU A 89 -5.50 -5.20 -2.15
C LEU A 89 -6.73 -4.34 -2.47
N ALA A 90 -7.83 -4.49 -1.72
CA ALA A 90 -9.09 -3.77 -1.93
C ALA A 90 -9.87 -3.62 -0.61
N MET A 91 -9.22 -3.02 0.40
CA MET A 91 -9.71 -3.02 1.78
C MET A 91 -10.96 -2.15 1.97
N ASP A 92 -10.93 -0.91 1.51
CA ASP A 92 -12.05 0.06 1.60
C ASP A 92 -13.12 -0.16 0.52
N VAL A 93 -12.87 -1.10 -0.40
CA VAL A 93 -13.82 -1.41 -1.48
C VAL A 93 -14.99 -2.23 -0.91
N PRO A 94 -16.25 -1.86 -1.20
CA PRO A 94 -17.42 -2.64 -0.83
C PRO A 94 -17.43 -4.07 -1.38
N GLU A 95 -18.07 -4.98 -0.64
CA GLU A 95 -18.20 -6.40 -1.01
C GLU A 95 -18.90 -6.62 -2.37
N GLU A 96 -19.82 -5.74 -2.76
CA GLU A 96 -20.52 -5.79 -4.06
C GLU A 96 -19.54 -5.69 -5.26
N TYR A 97 -18.38 -5.07 -5.06
CA TYR A 97 -17.29 -5.00 -6.03
C TYR A 97 -16.13 -5.94 -5.68
N LYS A 98 -16.39 -6.96 -4.84
CA LYS A 98 -15.43 -7.97 -4.37
C LYS A 98 -14.27 -7.42 -3.53
N GLY A 99 -14.48 -6.30 -2.85
CA GLY A 99 -13.55 -5.78 -1.85
C GLY A 99 -13.79 -6.37 -0.46
N ALA A 100 -13.01 -5.94 0.52
CA ALA A 100 -13.08 -6.43 1.90
C ALA A 100 -14.10 -5.69 2.79
N GLY A 101 -14.66 -4.57 2.32
CA GLY A 101 -15.67 -3.79 3.07
C GLY A 101 -15.16 -3.23 4.40
N LEU A 102 -13.86 -3.02 4.54
CA LEU A 102 -13.22 -2.42 5.71
C LEU A 102 -13.14 -0.89 5.56
N ASP A 103 -12.51 -0.22 6.53
CA ASP A 103 -12.34 1.23 6.53
C ASP A 103 -10.87 1.65 6.35
N TYR A 104 -10.64 2.96 6.22
CA TYR A 104 -9.31 3.53 6.06
C TYR A 104 -8.39 3.36 7.28
N LEU A 105 -8.94 3.16 8.49
CA LEU A 105 -8.13 2.90 9.68
C LEU A 105 -7.57 1.48 9.64
N ALA A 106 -8.41 0.50 9.31
CA ALA A 106 -8.02 -0.87 9.02
C ALA A 106 -6.97 -0.92 7.90
N TYR A 107 -7.17 -0.17 6.81
CA TYR A 107 -6.18 -0.03 5.74
C TYR A 107 -4.84 0.53 6.22
N SER A 108 -4.84 1.61 7.02
CA SER A 108 -3.61 2.20 7.56
C SER A 108 -2.82 1.20 8.41
N ILE A 109 -3.51 0.45 9.27
CA ILE A 109 -2.91 -0.58 10.12
C ILE A 109 -2.28 -1.69 9.27
N ALA A 110 -3.00 -2.15 8.23
CA ALA A 110 -2.49 -3.20 7.37
C ALA A 110 -1.27 -2.74 6.57
N VAL A 111 -1.28 -1.53 5.99
CA VAL A 111 -0.11 -0.98 5.28
C VAL A 111 1.10 -0.87 6.21
N GLU A 112 0.92 -0.43 7.45
CA GLU A 112 2.00 -0.36 8.45
C GLU A 112 2.63 -1.74 8.68
N GLU A 113 1.83 -2.76 8.97
CA GLU A 113 2.33 -4.11 9.27
C GLU A 113 2.96 -4.79 8.05
N ILE A 114 2.38 -4.62 6.85
CA ILE A 114 2.96 -5.15 5.60
C ILE A 114 4.29 -4.46 5.29
N SER A 115 4.34 -3.13 5.43
CA SER A 115 5.56 -2.33 5.16
C SER A 115 6.69 -2.65 6.15
N ARG A 116 6.35 -3.02 7.39
CA ARG A 116 7.31 -3.53 8.38
C ARG A 116 8.02 -4.80 7.89
N GLY A 117 7.33 -5.64 7.11
CA GLY A 117 7.91 -6.84 6.50
C GLY A 117 8.70 -6.56 5.22
N CYS A 118 8.11 -5.80 4.29
CA CYS A 118 8.77 -5.37 3.06
C CYS A 118 8.12 -4.06 2.57
N ALA A 119 8.91 -2.97 2.60
CA ALA A 119 8.43 -1.64 2.20
C ALA A 119 7.94 -1.59 0.74
N SER A 120 8.63 -2.27 -0.18
CA SER A 120 8.23 -2.37 -1.59
C SER A 120 6.87 -3.03 -1.77
N THR A 121 6.60 -4.12 -1.04
CA THR A 121 5.28 -4.77 -1.04
C THR A 121 4.20 -3.85 -0.45
N GLY A 122 4.53 -3.12 0.62
CA GLY A 122 3.63 -2.13 1.22
C GLY A 122 3.20 -1.04 0.24
N VAL A 123 4.13 -0.48 -0.55
CA VAL A 123 3.78 0.54 -1.55
C VAL A 123 2.99 -0.04 -2.73
N ILE A 124 3.27 -1.27 -3.16
CA ILE A 124 2.48 -1.96 -4.20
C ILE A 124 1.00 -2.06 -3.77
N MET A 125 0.77 -2.51 -2.53
CA MET A 125 -0.56 -2.59 -1.91
C MET A 125 -1.22 -1.22 -1.81
N SER A 126 -0.48 -0.21 -1.35
CA SER A 126 -0.99 1.14 -1.15
C SER A 126 -1.44 1.79 -2.45
N VAL A 127 -0.65 1.65 -3.53
CA VAL A 127 -0.99 2.16 -4.86
C VAL A 127 -2.28 1.51 -5.38
N ASN A 128 -2.44 0.20 -5.22
CA ASN A 128 -3.66 -0.48 -5.69
C ASN A 128 -4.90 0.01 -4.93
N ASN A 129 -4.84 0.06 -3.59
CA ASN A 129 -5.97 0.49 -2.76
C ASN A 129 -6.33 1.97 -2.99
N SER A 130 -5.38 2.87 -2.74
CA SER A 130 -5.68 4.30 -2.64
C SER A 130 -5.64 5.02 -3.98
N LEU A 131 -4.65 4.72 -4.81
CA LEU A 131 -4.40 5.49 -6.04
C LEU A 131 -5.11 4.92 -7.25
N TYR A 132 -5.26 3.60 -7.32
CA TYR A 132 -6.01 2.97 -8.41
C TYR A 132 -7.49 2.79 -8.06
N LEU A 133 -7.82 1.99 -7.05
CA LEU A 133 -9.23 1.68 -6.72
C LEU A 133 -9.97 2.90 -6.14
N GLY A 134 -9.32 3.68 -5.27
CA GLY A 134 -9.90 4.87 -4.63
C GLY A 134 -10.62 5.85 -5.58
N PRO A 135 -9.96 6.42 -6.60
CA PRO A 135 -10.62 7.33 -7.53
C PRO A 135 -11.72 6.66 -8.36
N ILE A 136 -11.58 5.38 -8.71
CA ILE A 136 -12.60 4.64 -9.47
C ILE A 136 -13.85 4.43 -8.62
N LEU A 137 -13.67 4.03 -7.37
CA LEU A 137 -14.76 3.85 -6.41
C LEU A 137 -15.50 5.17 -6.17
N LYS A 138 -14.76 6.27 -6.06
CA LYS A 138 -15.33 7.59 -5.75
C LYS A 138 -16.00 8.28 -6.94
N PHE A 139 -15.44 8.14 -8.14
CA PHE A 139 -15.85 8.96 -9.31
C PHE A 139 -16.33 8.15 -10.52
N GLY A 140 -16.13 6.83 -10.52
CA GLY A 140 -16.55 5.96 -11.61
C GLY A 140 -18.07 5.76 -11.65
N SER A 141 -18.61 5.50 -12.86
CA SER A 141 -19.97 4.97 -13.01
C SER A 141 -20.08 3.55 -12.48
N GLU A 142 -21.29 3.04 -12.28
CA GLU A 142 -21.50 1.65 -11.85
C GLU A 142 -20.87 0.64 -12.83
N GLU A 143 -21.01 0.87 -14.13
CA GLU A 143 -20.40 0.04 -15.16
C GLU A 143 -18.87 0.07 -15.06
N GLN A 144 -18.29 1.24 -14.75
CA GLN A 144 -16.86 1.39 -14.55
C GLN A 144 -16.40 0.67 -13.28
N LYS A 145 -17.11 0.80 -12.16
CA LYS A 145 -16.76 0.10 -10.92
C LYS A 145 -16.75 -1.41 -11.12
N HIS A 146 -17.78 -1.98 -11.74
CA HIS A 146 -17.80 -3.42 -12.03
C HIS A 146 -16.67 -3.86 -12.98
N LYS A 147 -16.36 -3.06 -14.00
CA LYS A 147 -15.30 -3.39 -14.97
C LYS A 147 -13.88 -3.23 -14.39
N TRP A 148 -13.65 -2.22 -13.56
CA TRP A 148 -12.31 -1.74 -13.20
C TRP A 148 -11.90 -1.97 -11.76
N ILE A 149 -12.84 -2.30 -10.86
CA ILE A 149 -12.55 -2.64 -9.46
C ILE A 149 -12.47 -4.15 -9.29
N ALA A 150 -13.54 -4.87 -9.64
CA ALA A 150 -13.67 -6.30 -9.32
C ALA A 150 -12.51 -7.19 -9.83
N PRO A 151 -11.89 -6.96 -10.99
CA PRO A 151 -10.72 -7.74 -11.44
C PRO A 151 -9.41 -7.46 -10.68
N PHE A 152 -9.37 -6.39 -9.89
CA PHE A 152 -8.16 -5.85 -9.25
C PHE A 152 -8.14 -6.05 -7.72
N THR A 153 -9.11 -6.81 -7.19
CA THR A 153 -9.21 -7.07 -5.74
C THR A 153 -8.46 -8.33 -5.32
N GLY A 154 -8.41 -9.37 -6.17
CA GLY A 154 -7.87 -10.69 -5.86
C GLY A 154 -6.38 -10.91 -6.19
N GLY A 155 -5.64 -9.87 -6.58
CA GLY A 155 -4.20 -9.92 -6.84
C GLY A 155 -3.76 -10.54 -8.18
N ASP A 156 -4.69 -10.93 -9.06
CA ASP A 156 -4.35 -11.33 -10.45
C ASP A 156 -3.98 -10.13 -11.33
N LYS A 157 -4.53 -8.96 -10.99
CA LYS A 157 -4.24 -7.68 -11.61
C LYS A 157 -4.02 -6.65 -10.53
N ILE A 158 -3.08 -5.75 -10.76
CA ILE A 158 -2.90 -4.54 -9.98
C ILE A 158 -2.93 -3.32 -10.90
N GLY A 159 -3.27 -2.18 -10.32
CA GLY A 159 -3.27 -0.90 -11.03
C GLY A 159 -2.09 -0.01 -10.65
N CYS A 160 -1.92 1.04 -11.46
CA CYS A 160 -1.00 2.14 -11.20
C CYS A 160 -1.68 3.51 -11.40
N PHE A 161 -0.95 4.58 -11.07
CA PHE A 161 -1.47 5.95 -11.08
C PHE A 161 -0.47 6.89 -11.74
N ALA A 162 -0.90 7.54 -12.82
CA ALA A 162 -0.03 8.29 -13.72
C ALA A 162 -0.36 9.79 -13.74
N LEU A 163 0.24 10.52 -12.80
CA LEU A 163 0.10 11.97 -12.65
C LEU A 163 1.37 12.72 -13.09
N SER A 164 2.48 12.48 -12.40
CA SER A 164 3.75 13.18 -12.58
C SER A 164 4.36 12.98 -13.97
N GLU A 165 5.08 13.98 -14.45
CA GLU A 165 5.79 13.98 -15.73
C GLU A 165 7.24 14.45 -15.52
N PRO A 166 8.17 14.23 -16.48
CA PRO A 166 9.56 14.65 -16.32
C PRO A 166 9.74 16.14 -15.97
N GLY A 167 8.86 17.00 -16.48
CA GLY A 167 8.89 18.45 -16.25
C GLY A 167 8.13 18.90 -15.01
N ASN A 168 7.30 18.05 -14.39
CA ASN A 168 6.45 18.46 -13.28
C ASN A 168 6.10 17.30 -12.32
N GLY A 169 6.61 17.41 -11.09
CA GLY A 169 6.29 16.54 -9.94
C GLY A 169 5.46 17.29 -8.90
N SER A 170 6.09 18.22 -8.18
CA SER A 170 5.42 19.07 -7.18
C SER A 170 4.38 20.00 -7.80
N ASP A 171 4.62 20.52 -9.01
CA ASP A 171 3.65 21.30 -9.79
C ASP A 171 2.73 20.38 -10.61
N ALA A 172 1.93 19.56 -9.93
CA ALA A 172 1.08 18.56 -10.57
C ALA A 172 0.04 19.15 -11.55
N GLY A 173 -0.28 20.45 -11.42
CA GLY A 173 -1.23 21.16 -12.29
C GLY A 173 -0.66 21.59 -13.66
N ALA A 174 0.65 21.48 -13.86
CA ALA A 174 1.34 21.87 -15.10
C ALA A 174 1.51 20.72 -16.09
N ALA A 175 0.57 19.77 -16.12
CA ALA A 175 0.64 18.60 -16.99
C ALA A 175 0.75 18.99 -18.48
N SER A 176 1.72 18.41 -19.18
CA SER A 176 1.94 18.57 -20.61
C SER A 176 1.30 17.47 -21.44
N THR A 177 1.00 16.31 -20.84
CA THR A 177 0.25 15.22 -21.48
C THR A 177 -1.15 15.69 -21.86
N VAL A 178 -1.50 15.57 -23.14
CA VAL A 178 -2.79 16.00 -23.69
C VAL A 178 -3.72 14.82 -23.95
N ALA A 179 -5.02 15.04 -23.78
CA ALA A 179 -6.07 14.14 -24.26
C ALA A 179 -6.97 14.91 -25.23
N ARG A 180 -7.00 14.49 -26.50
CA ARG A 180 -7.85 15.09 -27.54
C ARG A 180 -8.97 14.12 -27.91
N LEU A 181 -10.22 14.59 -27.89
CA LEU A 181 -11.34 13.80 -28.39
C LEU A 181 -11.30 13.77 -29.93
N ASP A 182 -11.25 12.58 -30.51
CA ASP A 182 -11.26 12.28 -31.95
C ASP A 182 -12.38 11.27 -32.22
N GLY A 183 -13.52 11.74 -32.73
CA GLY A 183 -14.74 10.91 -32.83
C GLY A 183 -15.30 10.52 -31.47
N ASP A 184 -15.38 9.22 -31.20
CA ASP A 184 -15.82 8.61 -29.94
C ASP A 184 -14.65 8.14 -29.05
N GLU A 185 -13.42 8.44 -29.43
CA GLU A 185 -12.18 8.05 -28.75
C GLU A 185 -11.38 9.28 -28.30
N TRP A 186 -10.58 9.12 -27.25
CA TRP A 186 -9.58 10.11 -26.81
C TRP A 186 -8.19 9.65 -27.23
N VAL A 187 -7.44 10.53 -27.87
CA VAL A 187 -6.04 10.30 -28.21
C VAL A 187 -5.18 10.95 -27.15
N LEU A 188 -4.38 10.16 -26.44
CA LEU A 188 -3.42 10.65 -25.46
C LEU A 188 -2.07 10.87 -26.11
N ASN A 189 -1.41 12.00 -25.79
CA ASN A 189 -0.04 12.25 -26.24
C ASN A 189 0.75 12.96 -25.12
N GLY A 190 1.86 12.35 -24.71
CA GLY A 190 2.72 12.89 -23.66
C GLY A 190 3.58 11.81 -23.03
N THR A 191 4.19 12.14 -21.90
CA THR A 191 5.06 11.22 -21.16
C THR A 191 4.79 11.37 -19.67
N LYS A 192 4.55 10.24 -19.02
CA LYS A 192 4.45 10.15 -17.56
C LYS A 192 5.75 9.62 -16.98
N ALA A 193 6.06 9.99 -15.75
CA ALA A 193 7.30 9.63 -15.09
C ALA A 193 7.06 9.20 -13.64
N TRP A 194 7.90 8.27 -13.16
CA TRP A 194 7.91 7.79 -11.77
C TRP A 194 6.66 6.99 -11.37
N ILE A 195 6.14 6.19 -12.31
CA ILE A 195 4.88 5.46 -12.11
C ILE A 195 5.14 4.14 -11.39
N THR A 196 4.88 4.12 -10.09
CA THR A 196 4.93 2.89 -9.28
C THR A 196 3.97 1.84 -9.83
N ASN A 197 4.37 0.57 -9.80
CA ASN A 197 3.69 -0.59 -10.39
C ASN A 197 3.65 -0.63 -11.93
N ALA A 198 4.19 0.35 -12.67
CA ALA A 198 3.96 0.45 -14.11
C ALA A 198 4.36 -0.79 -14.93
N TRP A 199 5.39 -1.53 -14.52
CA TRP A 199 5.84 -2.73 -15.24
C TRP A 199 4.94 -3.96 -15.04
N ASP A 200 4.19 -4.00 -13.94
CA ASP A 200 3.35 -5.16 -13.56
C ASP A 200 1.84 -4.82 -13.57
N ALA A 201 1.48 -3.54 -13.74
CA ALA A 201 0.11 -3.08 -13.72
C ALA A 201 -0.65 -3.48 -14.99
N SER A 202 -1.90 -3.92 -14.81
CA SER A 202 -2.82 -4.22 -15.93
C SER A 202 -3.70 -3.05 -16.33
N ALA A 203 -3.71 -1.98 -15.52
CA ALA A 203 -4.48 -0.77 -15.76
C ALA A 203 -3.84 0.44 -15.07
N THR A 204 -4.14 1.62 -15.59
CA THR A 204 -3.66 2.89 -15.04
C THR A 204 -4.80 3.91 -14.94
N VAL A 205 -4.75 4.74 -13.90
CA VAL A 205 -5.49 6.01 -13.85
C VAL A 205 -4.54 7.12 -14.29
N VAL A 206 -4.77 7.68 -15.47
CA VAL A 206 -3.90 8.72 -16.07
C VAL A 206 -4.56 10.09 -16.07
N PHE A 207 -3.75 11.10 -15.74
CA PHE A 207 -4.14 12.51 -15.80
C PHE A 207 -3.59 13.14 -17.08
N ALA A 208 -4.46 13.77 -17.85
CA ALA A 208 -4.09 14.51 -19.04
C ALA A 208 -4.94 15.78 -19.13
N THR A 209 -4.38 16.84 -19.71
CA THR A 209 -5.14 18.07 -19.98
C THR A 209 -5.90 17.96 -21.29
N THR A 210 -7.15 18.39 -21.31
CA THR A 210 -7.93 18.54 -22.55
C THR A 210 -7.77 19.94 -23.15
N ASP A 211 -7.21 20.89 -22.39
CA ASP A 211 -6.93 22.26 -22.83
C ASP A 211 -5.83 22.88 -21.95
N LYS A 212 -4.65 23.13 -22.56
CA LYS A 212 -3.50 23.72 -21.86
C LYS A 212 -3.76 25.14 -21.36
N SER A 213 -4.68 25.88 -21.97
CA SER A 213 -5.01 27.25 -21.56
C SER A 213 -5.68 27.30 -20.18
N LEU A 214 -6.34 26.22 -19.77
CA LEU A 214 -7.05 26.12 -18.49
C LEU A 214 -6.13 25.77 -17.31
N LYS A 215 -4.85 25.43 -17.57
CA LYS A 215 -3.87 25.03 -16.53
C LYS A 215 -4.43 23.93 -15.62
N HIS A 216 -4.45 24.16 -14.30
CA HIS A 216 -4.97 23.21 -13.30
C HIS A 216 -6.51 23.21 -13.21
N LYS A 217 -7.21 24.12 -13.90
CA LYS A 217 -8.67 24.18 -13.83
C LYS A 217 -9.26 23.12 -14.74
N VAL A 218 -9.92 22.14 -14.13
CA VAL A 218 -10.88 21.28 -14.80
C VAL A 218 -12.18 22.09 -14.88
N SER A 219 -12.57 22.54 -16.06
CA SER A 219 -13.82 23.29 -16.22
C SER A 219 -15.01 22.38 -15.86
N SER A 220 -15.55 22.55 -14.66
CA SER A 220 -16.88 22.06 -14.29
C SER A 220 -17.92 22.83 -15.10
N VAL A 221 -18.53 22.15 -16.08
CA VAL A 221 -19.83 22.42 -16.72
C VAL A 221 -20.22 23.90 -16.85
N GLY A 222 -20.07 24.44 -18.06
CA GLY A 222 -20.73 25.67 -18.50
C GLY A 222 -21.01 25.61 -20.00
N GLN A 223 -22.28 25.41 -20.36
CA GLN A 223 -22.88 25.66 -21.69
C GLN A 223 -22.03 25.30 -22.93
N SER A 224 -21.96 24.01 -23.30
CA SER A 224 -21.84 23.52 -24.70
C SER A 224 -21.53 22.02 -24.77
N GLY A 225 -22.28 21.17 -24.07
CA GLY A 225 -22.42 19.74 -24.41
C GLY A 225 -21.16 18.84 -24.53
N LYS A 226 -19.95 19.30 -24.22
CA LYS A 226 -18.69 18.52 -24.31
C LYS A 226 -17.96 18.60 -22.98
N GLY A 227 -18.27 17.67 -22.08
CA GLY A 227 -17.65 17.59 -20.76
C GLY A 227 -16.31 16.84 -20.83
N ALA A 228 -15.22 17.51 -20.49
CA ALA A 228 -13.96 16.87 -20.13
C ALA A 228 -14.00 16.50 -18.64
N ARG A 229 -14.05 15.21 -18.32
CA ARG A 229 -13.80 14.70 -16.96
C ARG A 229 -12.37 14.21 -16.90
N THR A 230 -11.59 14.73 -15.96
CA THR A 230 -10.27 14.19 -15.63
C THR A 230 -10.43 12.84 -14.92
N GLY A 231 -9.76 11.82 -15.44
CA GLY A 231 -9.75 10.47 -14.92
C GLY A 231 -9.88 9.48 -16.05
N VAL A 232 -8.84 9.35 -16.88
CA VAL A 232 -8.80 8.36 -17.95
C VAL A 232 -8.36 7.03 -17.34
N MET A 233 -9.24 6.03 -17.35
CA MET A 233 -8.99 4.66 -16.89
C MET A 233 -8.67 3.78 -18.11
N GLY A 234 -7.56 3.03 -18.07
CA GLY A 234 -7.06 2.16 -19.15
C GLY A 234 -7.25 0.65 -18.92
N SER A 235 -7.86 -0.10 -19.84
CA SER A 235 -7.53 -1.51 -20.23
C SER A 235 -8.29 -1.95 -21.49
N SER A 236 -7.68 -2.90 -22.19
CA SER A 236 -8.12 -3.49 -23.46
C SER A 236 -9.50 -4.14 -23.37
N THR A 237 -10.50 -3.54 -24.05
CA THR A 237 -11.46 -4.18 -25.00
C THR A 237 -12.65 -3.25 -25.27
N LEU A 238 -12.84 -2.95 -26.55
CA LEU A 238 -13.91 -2.10 -27.10
C LEU A 238 -15.23 -2.85 -27.24
N LYS A 239 -16.34 -2.16 -26.92
CA LYS A 239 -17.52 -1.94 -27.80
C LYS A 239 -18.59 -1.14 -27.03
N ARG A 240 -19.00 0.01 -27.61
CA ARG A 240 -20.16 0.90 -27.28
C ARG A 240 -19.91 2.08 -26.31
N PRO A 241 -20.76 3.13 -26.28
CA PRO A 241 -20.44 4.45 -26.83
C PRO A 241 -20.46 5.50 -25.72
N TRP A 242 -19.40 5.57 -24.92
CA TRP A 242 -19.14 6.64 -23.95
C TRP A 242 -17.63 6.74 -23.77
N GLY A 243 -16.98 7.57 -24.58
CA GLY A 243 -15.52 7.59 -24.74
C GLY A 243 -14.80 8.10 -23.50
N LEU A 244 -14.12 7.19 -22.80
CA LEU A 244 -12.99 7.40 -21.90
C LEU A 244 -11.89 6.53 -22.52
N CYS A 245 -10.81 7.12 -23.02
CA CYS A 245 -9.97 6.40 -23.97
C CYS A 245 -8.67 5.90 -23.40
N LEU A 246 -8.30 4.74 -23.89
CA LEU A 246 -7.53 3.72 -23.22
C LEU A 246 -6.21 3.60 -23.98
N GLU A 247 -5.06 3.73 -23.32
CA GLU A 247 -3.80 3.19 -23.88
C GLU A 247 -2.77 2.90 -22.78
N LEU A 248 -2.03 1.79 -22.97
CA LEU A 248 -1.07 1.18 -22.03
C LEU A 248 0.37 1.60 -22.35
N CYS A 249 1.22 1.52 -21.32
CA CYS A 249 2.68 1.44 -21.45
C CYS A 249 3.12 0.10 -22.06
N GLY A 250 4.03 0.15 -23.04
CA GLY A 250 5.01 -0.87 -23.45
C GLY A 250 4.48 -2.01 -24.34
N HIS A 251 5.11 -2.41 -25.45
CA HIS A 251 6.51 -2.27 -25.89
C HIS A 251 6.84 -1.07 -26.78
#